data_AF-A0A7R9ZQB2-F1
#
_entry.id   AF-A0A7R9ZQB2-F1
#
_cell.length_a   1.000
_cell.length_b   1.000
_cell.length_c   1.000
_cell.angle_alpha   90.00
_cell.angle_beta   90.00
_cell.angle_gamma   90.00
#
_symmetry.space_group_name_H-M   'P 1'
#
loop_
_entity.id
_entity.type
_entity.pdbx_description
1 polymer ?
#
loop_
_entity_poly.entity_id
_entity_poly.type
_entity_poly.pdbx_seq_one_letter_code
_entity_poly.pdbx_strand_id
1 'polypeptide(L)'
;LRDLFENRRLQHDKYLFWGIGFLRSDYKRRTLRSFYSMWNKTCMHDEYADYLREKRRIRRENPDAPPFQFNAKGRKGPNPYYPPCAKFAMKIVAAMKEDNVSLILSNEMFSMTEYFEPGGLYRNPIFFEHFKDIWEGWDITVVVTYRRLAEWMLSSMKQFNMEDIRYGQEPCTKWPLDGGKMHNETWPKIKEWLAASAVSSETYNQQMTLAHTWVYLDGIIQTWKNAGFRVHVMNMHSKRQITKQLMCDFIPDAPESCAFLENRTEEPPRNVRNMAWFAYNDIVHTAAKRHVIPRPMQLARFKPKMTVKLAQYHEGVLNQTFADFPLLCPDETEVQQLLDASLAFERKWMPEWSATPGVEEAHRASFDKIAHKKREFCKVDMDRLFRGVKSWRGLFERLNQTWS
;
A
#
# COMPACT_ATOMS: atom_id res chain seq x y z
N LEU A 1 22.39 -9.22 6.98
CA LEU A 1 21.91 -7.85 7.29
C LEU A 1 22.67 -6.79 6.50
N ARG A 2 24.01 -6.76 6.54
CA ARG A 2 24.84 -5.92 5.66
C ARG A 2 24.47 -6.01 4.16
N ASP A 3 24.29 -7.23 3.64
CA ASP A 3 23.83 -7.44 2.25
C ASP A 3 22.38 -6.99 1.96
N LEU A 4 21.51 -6.86 2.98
CA LEU A 4 20.17 -6.29 2.80
C LEU A 4 20.21 -4.79 2.56
N PHE A 5 21.23 -4.10 3.07
CA PHE A 5 21.30 -2.65 3.08
C PHE A 5 22.35 -2.10 2.10
N GLU A 6 23.41 -2.84 1.76
CA GLU A 6 24.49 -2.38 0.86
C GLU A 6 24.23 -2.68 -0.64
N ASN A 7 23.30 -3.58 -0.98
CA ASN A 7 23.02 -3.92 -2.38
C ASN A 7 22.19 -2.83 -3.10
N ARG A 8 22.89 -1.82 -3.66
CA ARG A 8 22.32 -0.67 -4.40
C ARG A 8 21.41 -1.03 -5.59
N ARG A 9 21.44 -2.28 -6.09
CA ARG A 9 20.51 -2.76 -7.15
C ARG A 9 19.05 -2.93 -6.66
N LEU A 10 18.77 -2.76 -5.38
CA LEU A 10 17.43 -2.85 -4.80
C LEU A 10 16.67 -1.51 -4.75
N GLN A 11 17.26 -0.40 -5.24
CA GLN A 11 16.69 0.95 -5.22
C GLN A 11 15.67 1.25 -6.35
N HIS A 12 14.85 0.28 -6.75
CA HIS A 12 13.65 0.58 -7.55
C HIS A 12 12.39 0.22 -6.75
N ASP A 13 11.68 1.28 -6.34
CA ASP A 13 10.26 1.32 -5.96
C ASP A 13 9.72 0.13 -5.19
N LYS A 14 9.96 0.09 -3.87
CA LYS A 14 9.32 -0.88 -2.99
C LYS A 14 8.65 -0.23 -1.78
N TYR A 15 7.49 -0.82 -1.54
CA TYR A 15 6.31 -0.51 -0.74
C TYR A 15 6.54 -0.05 0.71
N LEU A 16 5.52 0.59 1.29
CA LEU A 16 5.49 0.94 2.70
C LEU A 16 4.18 0.46 3.32
N PHE A 17 4.11 -0.85 3.60
CA PHE A 17 3.24 -1.41 4.62
C PHE A 17 4.03 -2.42 5.47
N TRP A 18 4.11 -2.20 6.78
CA TRP A 18 4.88 -3.04 7.69
C TRP A 18 3.95 -3.71 8.70
N GLY A 19 3.60 -4.96 8.42
CA GLY A 19 3.29 -5.95 9.45
C GLY A 19 4.51 -6.85 9.58
N ILE A 20 5.21 -6.77 10.71
CA ILE A 20 6.35 -7.64 10.99
C ILE A 20 5.93 -8.64 12.06
N GLY A 21 5.95 -9.93 11.71
CA GLY A 21 5.90 -11.01 12.68
C GLY A 21 7.31 -11.42 13.07
N PHE A 22 7.62 -11.39 14.36
CA PHE A 22 8.82 -11.99 14.94
C PHE A 22 8.48 -13.39 15.39
N LEU A 23 9.34 -14.35 15.10
CA LEU A 23 9.23 -15.68 15.65
C LEU A 23 10.47 -15.93 16.53
N ARG A 24 10.27 -16.25 17.81
CA ARG A 24 11.33 -16.58 18.78
C ARG A 24 11.17 -18.03 19.27
N SER A 25 12.19 -18.88 19.14
CA SER A 25 12.26 -20.16 19.88
C SER A 25 12.83 -19.91 21.29
N ASP A 26 12.80 -20.86 22.21
CA ASP A 26 13.46 -20.72 23.52
C ASP A 26 14.92 -21.20 23.47
N TYR A 27 15.81 -20.52 24.21
CA TYR A 27 17.23 -20.83 24.49
C TYR A 27 18.37 -20.30 23.58
N LYS A 28 19.57 -20.18 24.17
CA LYS A 28 20.72 -19.30 23.82
C LYS A 28 21.52 -19.67 22.55
N ARG A 29 21.61 -18.71 21.59
CA ARG A 29 22.61 -18.41 20.52
C ARG A 29 21.92 -18.14 19.18
N ARG A 30 22.02 -16.93 18.59
CA ARG A 30 21.25 -16.60 17.37
C ARG A 30 21.97 -15.78 16.31
N THR A 31 21.75 -16.21 15.06
CA THR A 31 22.07 -15.50 13.81
C THR A 31 20.74 -15.04 13.18
N LEU A 32 20.65 -13.83 12.65
CA LEU A 32 19.40 -13.27 12.10
C LEU A 32 19.39 -13.33 10.55
N ARG A 33 18.35 -13.92 9.94
CA ARG A 33 18.18 -14.06 8.47
C ARG A 33 16.88 -13.40 7.97
N SER A 34 16.88 -12.86 6.75
CA SER A 34 15.69 -12.23 6.10
C SER A 34 15.19 -13.06 4.91
N PHE A 35 13.88 -13.20 4.78
CA PHE A 35 13.21 -14.15 3.86
C PHE A 35 12.45 -13.49 2.68
N TYR A 36 12.35 -12.15 2.65
CA TYR A 36 11.39 -11.42 1.81
C TYR A 36 11.50 -11.62 0.28
N SER A 37 12.73 -11.78 -0.26
CA SER A 37 12.94 -11.76 -1.71
C SER A 37 12.53 -13.04 -2.45
N MET A 38 12.49 -14.19 -1.76
CA MET A 38 12.32 -15.50 -2.41
C MET A 38 10.85 -15.78 -2.73
N TRP A 39 9.96 -15.30 -1.86
CA TRP A 39 8.52 -15.54 -1.94
C TRP A 39 7.85 -14.81 -3.11
N ASN A 40 8.07 -13.51 -3.26
CA ASN A 40 7.28 -12.69 -4.21
C ASN A 40 7.66 -12.86 -5.68
N LYS A 41 8.92 -13.21 -6.01
CA LYS A 41 9.37 -13.23 -7.41
C LYS A 41 9.15 -14.56 -8.12
N THR A 42 9.33 -15.68 -7.42
CA THR A 42 9.32 -17.00 -8.05
C THR A 42 7.98 -17.72 -7.85
N CYS A 43 7.30 -17.48 -6.73
CA CYS A 43 6.10 -18.23 -6.39
C CYS A 43 4.82 -17.62 -6.98
N MET A 44 4.71 -16.30 -7.04
CA MET A 44 3.46 -15.63 -7.45
C MET A 44 3.27 -15.57 -8.97
N HIS A 45 4.32 -15.63 -9.79
CA HIS A 45 4.15 -15.50 -11.25
C HIS A 45 3.98 -16.86 -11.94
N ASP A 46 4.84 -17.84 -11.64
CA ASP A 46 4.82 -19.14 -12.31
C ASP A 46 3.71 -20.04 -11.74
N GLU A 47 3.56 -20.12 -10.41
CA GLU A 47 2.54 -20.98 -9.80
C GLU A 47 1.13 -20.40 -9.91
N TYR A 48 0.97 -19.06 -9.93
CA TYR A 48 -0.33 -18.44 -10.24
C TYR A 48 -0.70 -18.70 -11.70
N ALA A 49 0.27 -18.69 -12.62
CA ALA A 49 0.04 -19.09 -13.99
C ALA A 49 -0.36 -20.57 -14.08
N ASP A 50 0.26 -21.48 -13.29
CA ASP A 50 -0.16 -22.88 -13.18
C ASP A 50 -1.55 -23.05 -12.58
N TYR A 51 -1.87 -22.34 -11.50
CA TYR A 51 -3.20 -22.31 -10.92
C TYR A 51 -4.24 -21.83 -11.95
N LEU A 52 -3.95 -20.76 -12.70
CA LEU A 52 -4.83 -20.28 -13.77
C LEU A 52 -4.94 -21.28 -14.92
N ARG A 53 -3.87 -22.01 -15.26
CA ARG A 53 -3.89 -23.10 -16.24
C ARG A 53 -4.79 -24.24 -15.76
N GLU A 54 -4.66 -24.66 -14.51
CA GLU A 54 -5.43 -25.75 -13.91
C GLU A 54 -6.92 -25.38 -13.76
N LYS A 55 -7.22 -24.16 -13.30
CA LYS A 55 -8.57 -23.61 -13.27
C LYS A 55 -9.22 -23.60 -14.66
N ARG A 56 -8.46 -23.24 -15.69
CA ARG A 56 -8.92 -23.30 -17.09
C ARG A 56 -9.11 -24.74 -17.56
N ARG A 57 -8.24 -25.68 -17.18
CA ARG A 57 -8.35 -27.11 -17.50
C ARG A 57 -9.63 -27.69 -16.92
N ILE A 58 -9.88 -27.52 -15.62
CA ILE A 58 -11.08 -27.99 -14.93
C ILE A 58 -12.34 -27.42 -15.56
N ARG A 59 -12.36 -26.11 -15.89
CA ARG A 59 -13.52 -25.49 -16.55
C ARG A 59 -13.75 -25.98 -17.98
N ARG A 60 -12.70 -26.43 -18.68
CA ARG A 60 -12.82 -27.07 -20.01
C ARG A 60 -13.36 -28.49 -19.89
N GLU A 61 -12.88 -29.25 -18.90
CA GLU A 61 -13.29 -30.64 -18.67
C GLU A 61 -14.68 -30.75 -18.06
N ASN A 62 -15.14 -29.70 -17.36
CA ASN A 62 -16.42 -29.69 -16.69
C ASN A 62 -17.05 -28.28 -16.79
N PRO A 63 -17.66 -27.93 -17.95
CA PRO A 63 -18.18 -26.59 -18.23
C PRO A 63 -19.28 -26.14 -17.26
N ASP A 64 -20.04 -27.11 -16.75
CA ASP A 64 -21.13 -26.90 -15.78
C ASP A 64 -20.66 -26.98 -14.33
N ALA A 65 -19.37 -27.22 -14.08
CA ALA A 65 -18.83 -27.16 -12.73
C ALA A 65 -19.06 -25.74 -12.18
N PRO A 66 -19.70 -25.62 -11.00
CA PRO A 66 -19.94 -24.31 -10.41
C PRO A 66 -18.60 -23.57 -10.27
N PRO A 67 -18.59 -22.24 -10.44
CA PRO A 67 -17.39 -21.46 -10.16
C PRO A 67 -16.90 -21.83 -8.76
N PHE A 68 -15.62 -22.23 -8.64
CA PHE A 68 -14.96 -22.69 -7.41
C PHE A 68 -15.60 -22.04 -6.17
N GLN A 69 -16.50 -22.76 -5.49
CA GLN A 69 -17.06 -22.39 -4.19
C GLN A 69 -16.37 -23.26 -3.16
N PHE A 70 -15.70 -22.65 -2.20
CA PHE A 70 -15.27 -23.36 -1.02
C PHE A 70 -16.54 -23.79 -0.28
N ASN A 71 -16.70 -25.10 -0.11
CA ASN A 71 -17.87 -25.63 0.56
C ASN A 71 -17.72 -25.48 2.08
N ALA A 72 -18.54 -24.62 2.68
CA ALA A 72 -18.67 -24.42 4.13
C ALA A 72 -19.13 -25.67 4.93
N LYS A 73 -19.40 -26.81 4.29
CA LYS A 73 -19.94 -28.03 4.91
C LYS A 73 -18.90 -29.13 5.14
N GLY A 74 -17.78 -28.80 5.79
CA GLY A 74 -17.06 -29.72 6.68
C GLY A 74 -16.75 -31.14 6.18
N ARG A 75 -16.52 -31.38 4.89
CA ARG A 75 -16.02 -32.69 4.44
C ARG A 75 -14.52 -32.76 4.69
N LYS A 76 -14.09 -33.83 5.36
CA LYS A 76 -12.69 -34.28 5.44
C LYS A 76 -12.21 -34.70 4.04
N GLY A 77 -11.89 -33.72 3.20
CA GLY A 77 -11.08 -33.87 2.01
C GLY A 77 -9.73 -33.15 2.21
N PRO A 78 -8.69 -33.47 1.43
CA PRO A 78 -7.39 -32.80 1.56
C PRO A 78 -7.58 -31.28 1.48
N ASN A 79 -7.10 -30.62 2.54
CA ASN A 79 -7.10 -29.18 2.82
C ASN A 79 -6.95 -28.35 1.53
N PRO A 80 -7.81 -27.33 1.28
CA PRO A 80 -7.72 -26.49 0.08
C PRO A 80 -6.27 -26.11 -0.21
N TYR A 81 -5.85 -26.42 -1.43
CA TYR A 81 -4.47 -26.34 -1.90
C TYR A 81 -3.79 -25.05 -1.47
N TYR A 82 -2.93 -25.11 -0.44
CA TYR A 82 -1.87 -24.12 -0.32
C TYR A 82 -1.07 -24.17 -1.62
N PRO A 83 -0.76 -23.02 -2.24
CA PRO A 83 0.17 -23.01 -3.34
C PRO A 83 1.48 -23.68 -2.83
N PRO A 84 2.10 -24.59 -3.60
CA PRO A 84 3.28 -25.35 -3.17
C PRO A 84 4.38 -24.50 -2.53
N CYS A 85 4.54 -23.25 -2.98
CA CYS A 85 5.41 -22.27 -2.36
C CYS A 85 5.14 -21.98 -0.88
N ALA A 86 3.88 -21.91 -0.47
CA ALA A 86 3.50 -21.69 0.91
C ALA A 86 3.97 -22.84 1.78
N LYS A 87 3.74 -24.08 1.33
CA LYS A 87 4.30 -25.26 2.01
C LYS A 87 5.83 -25.21 2.06
N PHE A 88 6.49 -24.76 0.99
CA PHE A 88 7.95 -24.64 0.95
C PHE A 88 8.50 -23.62 1.94
N ALA A 89 7.99 -22.39 1.98
CA ALA A 89 8.47 -21.43 2.98
C ALA A 89 8.14 -21.90 4.40
N MET A 90 7.00 -22.55 4.60
CA MET A 90 6.65 -23.07 5.92
C MET A 90 7.59 -24.19 6.37
N LYS A 91 8.14 -25.00 5.45
CA LYS A 91 9.26 -25.90 5.75
C LYS A 91 10.53 -25.15 6.16
N ILE A 92 10.83 -24.02 5.51
CA ILE A 92 11.99 -23.20 5.88
C ILE A 92 11.81 -22.58 7.26
N VAL A 93 10.62 -22.05 7.56
CA VAL A 93 10.29 -21.53 8.89
C VAL A 93 10.43 -22.64 9.92
N ALA A 94 9.88 -23.83 9.69
CA ALA A 94 10.02 -24.97 10.59
C ALA A 94 11.50 -25.35 10.82
N ALA A 95 12.30 -25.45 9.76
CA ALA A 95 13.73 -25.74 9.88
C ALA A 95 14.49 -24.65 10.67
N MET A 96 14.17 -23.37 10.45
CA MET A 96 14.76 -22.26 11.23
C MET A 96 14.39 -22.33 12.71
N LYS A 97 13.20 -22.85 13.03
CA LYS A 97 12.79 -23.11 14.42
C LYS A 97 13.69 -24.17 15.06
N GLU A 98 13.91 -25.28 14.36
CA GLU A 98 14.77 -26.38 14.81
C GLU A 98 16.21 -25.90 15.02
N ASP A 99 16.68 -25.02 14.15
CA ASP A 99 18.00 -24.37 14.24
C ASP A 99 18.06 -23.24 15.28
N ASN A 100 16.97 -22.99 16.01
CA ASN A 100 16.87 -21.96 17.05
C ASN A 100 17.18 -20.54 16.54
N VAL A 101 16.79 -20.25 15.30
CA VAL A 101 17.00 -18.97 14.62
C VAL A 101 15.81 -18.05 14.82
N SER A 102 16.06 -16.80 15.22
CA SER A 102 15.03 -15.76 15.22
C SER A 102 14.75 -15.28 13.80
N LEU A 103 13.48 -15.18 13.45
CA LEU A 103 13.03 -14.79 12.12
C LEU A 103 12.28 -13.47 12.15
N ILE A 104 12.60 -12.60 11.19
CA ILE A 104 11.82 -11.40 10.88
C ILE A 104 11.05 -11.66 9.59
N LEU A 105 9.72 -11.77 9.70
CA LEU A 105 8.83 -11.86 8.55
C LEU A 105 8.16 -10.52 8.32
N SER A 106 8.61 -9.80 7.30
CA SER A 106 7.85 -8.67 6.73
C SER A 106 7.06 -9.22 5.56
N ASN A 107 5.74 -9.37 5.67
CA ASN A 107 4.96 -9.89 4.54
C ASN A 107 3.61 -9.19 4.44
N GLU A 108 3.46 -8.42 3.36
CA GLU A 108 2.21 -7.73 3.04
C GLU A 108 1.08 -8.71 2.73
N MET A 109 1.38 -9.95 2.33
CA MET A 109 0.34 -10.96 2.09
C MET A 109 -0.37 -11.37 3.37
N PHE A 110 0.32 -11.51 4.51
CA PHE A 110 -0.35 -11.87 5.78
C PHE A 110 -1.27 -10.75 6.30
N SER A 111 -1.05 -9.50 5.86
CA SER A 111 -2.00 -8.41 6.04
C SER A 111 -3.10 -8.35 4.97
N MET A 112 -2.94 -9.06 3.84
CA MET A 112 -3.93 -9.14 2.76
C MET A 112 -4.76 -10.44 2.77
N THR A 113 -4.51 -11.37 3.70
CA THR A 113 -5.21 -12.67 3.74
C THR A 113 -6.64 -12.58 4.24
N GLU A 114 -7.14 -11.39 4.57
CA GLU A 114 -8.56 -11.12 4.79
C GLU A 114 -9.41 -11.21 3.50
N TYR A 115 -8.81 -11.22 2.31
CA TYR A 115 -9.50 -10.78 1.09
C TYR A 115 -9.96 -11.84 0.06
N PHE A 116 -9.63 -13.13 0.21
CA PHE A 116 -9.73 -14.06 -0.93
C PHE A 116 -10.83 -15.12 -0.83
N GLU A 117 -12.10 -14.74 -0.67
CA GLU A 117 -13.21 -15.52 -1.21
C GLU A 117 -14.35 -14.67 -1.80
N PRO A 118 -14.98 -15.11 -2.92
CA PRO A 118 -16.17 -14.47 -3.46
C PRO A 118 -17.35 -14.74 -2.50
N GLY A 119 -17.62 -13.78 -1.60
CA GLY A 119 -18.62 -13.94 -0.54
C GLY A 119 -18.36 -13.11 0.73
N GLY A 120 -17.21 -12.45 0.84
CA GLY A 120 -17.02 -11.33 1.77
C GLY A 120 -16.77 -11.69 3.23
N LEU A 121 -16.46 -12.94 3.58
CA LEU A 121 -16.10 -13.30 4.95
C LEU A 121 -15.05 -14.41 4.98
N TYR A 122 -13.77 -14.08 4.77
CA TYR A 122 -12.76 -14.88 5.46
C TYR A 122 -12.81 -14.49 6.94
N ARG A 123 -13.44 -15.36 7.73
CA ARG A 123 -13.16 -15.42 9.16
C ARG A 123 -11.68 -15.79 9.27
N ASN A 124 -10.89 -14.79 9.59
CA ASN A 124 -9.47 -14.85 9.93
C ASN A 124 -9.03 -16.07 10.78
N PRO A 125 -9.86 -16.61 11.70
CA PRO A 125 -9.54 -17.85 12.41
C PRO A 125 -9.07 -18.98 11.52
N ILE A 126 -9.66 -19.21 10.34
CA ILE A 126 -9.30 -20.36 9.50
C ILE A 126 -7.88 -20.21 8.94
N PHE A 127 -7.52 -19.02 8.46
CA PHE A 127 -6.17 -18.76 7.95
C PHE A 127 -5.14 -18.96 9.06
N PHE A 128 -5.37 -18.39 10.22
CA PHE A 128 -4.45 -18.51 11.34
C PHE A 128 -4.41 -19.93 11.94
N GLU A 129 -5.54 -20.63 12.05
CA GLU A 129 -5.59 -22.04 12.42
C GLU A 129 -4.78 -22.92 11.46
N HIS A 130 -4.83 -22.60 10.17
CA HIS A 130 -4.09 -23.29 9.12
C HIS A 130 -2.57 -23.15 9.22
N PHE A 131 -2.08 -22.05 9.82
CA PHE A 131 -0.67 -21.87 10.11
C PHE A 131 -0.30 -22.22 11.54
N LYS A 132 -1.25 -22.76 12.31
CA LYS A 132 -1.06 -23.06 13.73
C LYS A 132 0.13 -23.97 13.98
N ASP A 133 0.19 -25.07 13.26
CA ASP A 133 1.25 -26.07 13.43
C ASP A 133 2.65 -25.52 13.15
N ILE A 134 2.77 -24.44 12.36
CA ILE A 134 4.06 -23.88 11.97
C ILE A 134 4.56 -22.86 12.98
N TRP A 135 3.62 -22.11 13.56
CA TRP A 135 3.97 -21.09 14.52
C TRP A 135 3.82 -21.52 15.98
N GLU A 136 3.23 -22.69 16.22
CA GLU A 136 3.07 -23.25 17.55
C GLU A 136 4.45 -23.50 18.14
N GLY A 137 4.69 -23.04 19.37
CA GLY A 137 6.01 -23.09 20.02
C GLY A 137 6.99 -22.01 19.54
N TRP A 138 6.55 -21.03 18.76
CA TRP A 138 7.25 -19.76 18.64
C TRP A 138 6.62 -18.71 19.57
N ASP A 139 7.44 -17.89 20.22
CA ASP A 139 7.02 -16.65 20.85
C ASP A 139 6.90 -15.58 19.75
N ILE A 140 5.65 -15.33 19.35
CA ILE A 140 5.34 -14.42 18.24
C ILE A 140 5.04 -13.02 18.77
N THR A 141 5.77 -12.05 18.21
CA THR A 141 5.45 -10.64 18.40
C THR A 141 5.08 -10.02 17.05
N VAL A 142 3.91 -9.40 16.98
CA VAL A 142 3.46 -8.66 15.80
C VAL A 142 3.72 -7.18 16.03
N VAL A 143 4.49 -6.55 15.15
CA VAL A 143 4.69 -5.10 15.16
C VAL A 143 3.97 -4.50 13.97
N VAL A 144 3.05 -3.59 14.26
CA VAL A 144 2.29 -2.82 13.27
C VAL A 144 2.72 -1.37 13.35
N THR A 145 2.89 -0.71 12.21
CA THR A 145 3.37 0.68 12.19
C THR A 145 2.20 1.66 12.11
N TYR A 146 2.10 2.58 13.06
CA TYR A 146 1.19 3.71 13.02
C TYR A 146 1.72 4.78 12.07
N ARG A 147 0.88 5.14 11.11
CA ARG A 147 1.03 6.28 10.19
C ARG A 147 -0.23 7.11 10.28
N ARG A 148 -0.16 8.41 10.55
CA ARG A 148 -1.31 9.32 10.53
C ARG A 148 -2.27 9.04 9.37
N LEU A 149 -3.57 8.99 9.68
CA LEU A 149 -4.62 8.50 8.80
C LEU A 149 -4.60 9.19 7.42
N ALA A 150 -4.54 10.51 7.42
CA ALA A 150 -4.53 11.31 6.21
C ALA A 150 -3.33 10.99 5.28
N GLU A 151 -2.16 10.74 5.86
CA GLU A 151 -0.96 10.36 5.10
C GLU A 151 -1.05 8.92 4.57
N TRP A 152 -1.67 8.03 5.35
CA TRP A 152 -1.92 6.66 4.96
C TRP A 152 -2.88 6.61 3.76
N MET A 153 -4.00 7.34 3.81
CA MET A 153 -4.97 7.39 2.71
C MET A 153 -4.34 7.81 1.39
N LEU A 154 -3.54 8.89 1.40
CA LEU A 154 -2.80 9.33 0.22
C LEU A 154 -1.81 8.26 -0.25
N SER A 155 -1.09 7.63 0.66
CA SER A 155 -0.10 6.59 0.33
C SER A 155 -0.75 5.37 -0.32
N SER A 156 -1.85 4.89 0.25
CA SER A 156 -2.63 3.76 -0.26
C SER A 156 -3.20 4.10 -1.63
N MET A 157 -3.70 5.32 -1.85
CA MET A 157 -4.20 5.72 -3.16
C MET A 157 -3.11 5.78 -4.23
N LYS A 158 -1.95 6.34 -3.88
CA LYS A 158 -0.78 6.35 -4.77
C LYS A 158 -0.34 4.93 -5.12
N GLN A 159 -0.39 4.01 -4.16
CA GLN A 159 -0.03 2.61 -4.40
C GLN A 159 -1.03 1.92 -5.32
N PHE A 160 -2.33 2.02 -5.05
CA PHE A 160 -3.37 1.41 -5.88
C PHE A 160 -3.29 1.91 -7.33
N ASN A 161 -3.19 3.23 -7.52
CA ASN A 161 -3.03 3.84 -8.84
C ASN A 161 -1.76 3.37 -9.59
N MET A 162 -0.72 2.94 -8.88
CA MET A 162 0.48 2.37 -9.50
C MET A 162 0.40 0.86 -9.73
N GLU A 163 -0.30 0.12 -8.89
CA GLU A 163 -0.47 -1.32 -9.09
C GLU A 163 -1.25 -1.59 -10.39
N ASP A 164 -2.24 -0.75 -10.68
CA ASP A 164 -2.92 -0.69 -11.99
C ASP A 164 -1.93 -0.53 -13.15
N ILE A 165 -0.83 0.20 -12.94
CA ILE A 165 0.25 0.37 -13.94
C ILE A 165 1.15 -0.88 -14.00
N ARG A 166 1.55 -1.41 -12.84
CA ARG A 166 2.64 -2.39 -12.71
C ARG A 166 2.26 -3.78 -13.21
N TYR A 167 1.05 -4.25 -12.94
CA TYR A 167 0.67 -5.64 -13.25
C TYR A 167 0.26 -5.84 -14.72
N GLY A 168 0.39 -4.82 -15.57
CA GLY A 168 0.05 -4.90 -17.00
C GLY A 168 -1.42 -5.26 -17.27
N GLN A 169 -2.23 -5.33 -16.20
CA GLN A 169 -3.61 -5.75 -16.29
C GLN A 169 -4.52 -4.60 -16.74
N GLU A 170 -4.16 -3.32 -16.57
CA GLU A 170 -5.21 -2.32 -16.49
C GLU A 170 -5.01 -0.99 -17.30
N PRO A 171 -6.14 -0.41 -17.74
CA PRO A 171 -6.35 0.80 -18.55
C PRO A 171 -5.41 2.01 -18.43
N CYS A 172 -4.78 2.27 -17.27
CA CYS A 172 -4.10 3.55 -17.02
C CYS A 172 -2.82 3.73 -17.84
N THR A 173 -2.25 2.65 -18.39
CA THR A 173 -1.13 2.72 -19.34
C THR A 173 -1.57 2.85 -20.80
N LYS A 174 -2.82 2.50 -21.09
CA LYS A 174 -3.41 2.52 -22.43
C LYS A 174 -3.92 3.91 -22.79
N TRP A 175 -4.05 4.15 -24.09
CA TRP A 175 -4.73 5.34 -24.59
C TRP A 175 -6.25 5.19 -24.41
N PRO A 176 -7.01 6.29 -24.38
CA PRO A 176 -8.47 6.24 -24.31
C PRO A 176 -9.10 5.34 -25.39
N LEU A 177 -8.56 5.37 -26.61
CA LEU A 177 -9.05 4.56 -27.74
C LEU A 177 -8.82 3.05 -27.54
N ASP A 178 -7.82 2.68 -26.74
CA ASP A 178 -7.48 1.29 -26.42
C ASP A 178 -8.21 0.82 -25.12
N GLY A 179 -9.26 1.54 -24.71
CA GLY A 179 -9.98 1.29 -23.47
C GLY A 179 -9.25 1.76 -22.22
N GLY A 180 -8.28 2.66 -22.36
CA GLY A 180 -7.59 3.25 -21.23
C GLY A 180 -8.49 4.10 -20.33
N LYS A 181 -8.14 4.24 -19.06
CA LYS A 181 -8.84 5.05 -18.06
C LYS A 181 -7.85 6.02 -17.39
N MET A 182 -8.40 7.02 -16.72
CA MET A 182 -7.65 7.88 -15.79
C MET A 182 -7.45 7.15 -14.46
N HIS A 183 -6.54 7.66 -13.64
CA HIS A 183 -6.35 7.17 -12.29
C HIS A 183 -7.59 7.41 -11.42
N ASN A 184 -7.72 6.63 -10.35
CA ASN A 184 -8.79 6.84 -9.39
C ASN A 184 -8.57 8.13 -8.61
N GLU A 185 -9.67 8.87 -8.44
CA GLU A 185 -9.69 10.09 -7.67
C GLU A 185 -9.58 9.79 -6.18
N THR A 186 -8.70 10.53 -5.49
CA THR A 186 -8.42 10.27 -4.07
C THR A 186 -9.58 10.68 -3.17
N TRP A 187 -10.16 11.86 -3.39
CA TRP A 187 -11.18 12.40 -2.48
C TRP A 187 -12.47 11.57 -2.39
N PRO A 188 -13.07 11.10 -3.50
CA PRO A 188 -14.24 10.24 -3.43
C PRO A 188 -14.03 8.99 -2.55
N LYS A 189 -12.83 8.39 -2.62
CA LYS A 189 -12.47 7.24 -1.78
C LYS A 189 -12.31 7.58 -0.31
N ILE A 190 -11.74 8.75 -0.01
CA ILE A 190 -11.69 9.27 1.36
C ILE A 190 -13.11 9.48 1.92
N LYS A 191 -14.05 10.00 1.12
CA LYS A 191 -15.44 10.20 1.55
C LYS A 191 -16.18 8.89 1.78
N GLU A 192 -16.03 7.92 0.88
CA GLU A 192 -16.55 6.57 1.07
C GLU A 192 -16.05 5.99 2.41
N TRP A 193 -14.75 6.14 2.69
CA TRP A 193 -14.15 5.67 3.94
C TRP A 193 -14.67 6.41 5.17
N LEU A 194 -14.71 7.75 5.15
CA LEU A 194 -15.19 8.55 6.28
C LEU A 194 -16.65 8.21 6.61
N ALA A 195 -17.50 8.05 5.58
CA ALA A 195 -18.89 7.64 5.74
C ALA A 195 -19.00 6.24 6.37
N ALA A 196 -18.19 5.27 5.91
CA ALA A 196 -18.17 3.93 6.48
C ALA A 196 -17.71 3.94 7.94
N SER A 197 -16.69 4.75 8.27
CA SER A 197 -16.12 4.85 9.62
C SER A 197 -17.06 5.47 10.65
N ALA A 198 -18.07 6.22 10.20
CA ALA A 198 -19.11 6.80 11.06
C ALA A 198 -20.17 5.77 11.48
N VAL A 199 -20.26 4.62 10.80
CA VAL A 199 -21.20 3.55 11.16
C VAL A 199 -20.61 2.72 12.32
N SER A 200 -21.45 2.09 13.13
CA SER A 200 -21.02 1.27 14.29
C SER A 200 -19.91 0.27 13.91
N SER A 201 -19.03 -0.05 14.86
CA SER A 201 -17.83 -0.88 14.64
C SER A 201 -18.11 -2.24 13.98
N GLU A 202 -19.30 -2.80 14.22
CA GLU A 202 -19.70 -4.09 13.65
C GLU A 202 -20.09 -3.97 12.17
N THR A 203 -20.77 -2.90 11.78
CA THR A 203 -21.08 -2.60 10.37
C THR A 203 -19.85 -2.09 9.63
N TYR A 204 -18.97 -1.33 10.28
CA TYR A 204 -17.70 -0.87 9.72
C TYR A 204 -16.83 -2.05 9.27
N ASN A 205 -16.65 -3.07 10.13
CA ASN A 205 -15.87 -4.26 9.76
C ASN A 205 -16.49 -4.99 8.57
N GLN A 206 -17.82 -5.11 8.51
CA GLN A 206 -18.51 -5.76 7.38
C GLN A 206 -18.41 -4.96 6.08
N GLN A 207 -18.60 -3.64 6.12
CA GLN A 207 -18.52 -2.76 4.95
C GLN A 207 -17.09 -2.63 4.43
N MET A 208 -16.10 -2.53 5.31
CA MET A 208 -14.68 -2.46 4.94
C MET A 208 -14.17 -3.78 4.35
N THR A 209 -14.73 -4.91 4.78
CA THR A 209 -14.45 -6.22 4.17
C THR A 209 -14.97 -6.28 2.74
N LEU A 210 -16.14 -5.71 2.45
CA LEU A 210 -16.71 -5.62 1.10
C LEU A 210 -16.02 -4.58 0.21
N ALA A 211 -15.38 -3.55 0.79
CA ALA A 211 -14.61 -2.56 0.04
C ALA A 211 -13.22 -3.09 -0.39
N HIS A 212 -12.82 -4.29 0.03
CA HIS A 212 -11.65 -5.09 -0.41
C HIS A 212 -10.26 -4.41 -0.43
N THR A 213 -10.11 -3.13 -0.07
CA THR A 213 -8.89 -2.37 -0.45
C THR A 213 -8.38 -1.36 0.58
N TRP A 214 -9.05 -1.15 1.72
CA TRP A 214 -8.73 -0.01 2.62
C TRP A 214 -8.73 -0.36 4.11
N VAL A 215 -8.28 -1.55 4.50
CA VAL A 215 -8.10 -1.82 5.94
C VAL A 215 -6.92 -0.99 6.46
N TYR A 216 -7.22 -0.13 7.43
CA TYR A 216 -6.23 0.69 8.12
C TYR A 216 -5.70 -0.05 9.37
N LEU A 217 -4.94 0.66 10.20
CA LEU A 217 -4.26 0.12 11.37
C LEU A 217 -5.19 -0.62 12.33
N ASP A 218 -6.41 -0.11 12.53
CA ASP A 218 -7.37 -0.65 13.47
C ASP A 218 -7.83 -2.05 13.11
N GLY A 219 -8.19 -2.28 11.85
CA GLY A 219 -8.59 -3.61 11.38
C GLY A 219 -7.44 -4.62 11.54
N ILE A 220 -6.22 -4.23 11.16
CA ILE A 220 -5.03 -5.09 11.29
C ILE A 220 -4.77 -5.46 12.75
N ILE A 221 -4.76 -4.47 13.66
CA ILE A 221 -4.51 -4.74 15.08
C ILE A 221 -5.57 -5.69 15.65
N GLN A 222 -6.85 -5.45 15.37
CA GLN A 222 -7.93 -6.30 15.87
C GLN A 222 -7.81 -7.72 15.32
N THR A 223 -7.51 -7.86 14.03
CA THR A 223 -7.27 -9.14 13.38
C THR A 223 -6.20 -9.96 14.09
N TRP A 224 -5.03 -9.38 14.35
CA TRP A 224 -3.93 -10.09 15.02
C TRP A 224 -4.22 -10.34 16.51
N LYS A 225 -4.86 -9.40 17.20
CA LYS A 225 -5.26 -9.59 18.61
C LYS A 225 -6.29 -10.71 18.77
N ASN A 226 -7.30 -10.76 17.91
CA ASN A 226 -8.35 -11.79 17.92
C ASN A 226 -7.77 -13.19 17.65
N ALA A 227 -6.64 -13.26 16.95
CA ALA A 227 -5.90 -14.49 16.73
C ALA A 227 -4.95 -14.87 17.89
N GLY A 228 -4.98 -14.13 18.99
CA GLY A 228 -4.20 -14.42 20.20
C GLY A 228 -2.78 -13.88 20.18
N PHE A 229 -2.40 -13.05 19.22
CA PHE A 229 -1.03 -12.52 19.13
C PHE A 229 -0.79 -11.31 20.02
N ARG A 230 0.45 -11.20 20.51
CA ARG A 230 0.95 -9.96 21.09
C ARG A 230 1.20 -8.96 19.98
N VAL A 231 0.46 -7.85 20.00
CA VAL A 231 0.56 -6.78 19.01
C VAL A 231 1.13 -5.52 19.63
N HIS A 232 2.20 -4.99 19.03
CA HIS A 232 2.77 -3.69 19.36
C HIS A 232 2.54 -2.70 18.22
N VAL A 233 2.32 -1.44 18.59
CA VAL A 233 2.17 -0.33 17.65
C VAL A 233 3.44 0.52 17.67
N MET A 234 4.12 0.58 16.53
CA MET A 234 5.34 1.36 16.32
C MET A 234 5.00 2.71 15.70
N ASN A 235 5.48 3.80 16.28
CA ASN A 235 5.14 5.16 15.83
C ASN A 235 6.14 5.70 14.80
N MET A 236 5.72 5.78 13.53
CA MET A 236 6.59 6.33 12.49
C MET A 236 6.83 7.84 12.58
N HIS A 237 6.03 8.54 13.40
CA HIS A 237 6.12 9.98 13.63
C HIS A 237 7.00 10.32 14.85
N SER A 238 7.60 9.31 15.48
CA SER A 238 8.62 9.55 16.47
C SER A 238 9.87 10.17 15.82
N LYS A 239 10.70 10.85 16.62
CA LYS A 239 11.96 11.44 16.13
C LYS A 239 12.98 10.38 15.69
N ARG A 240 12.78 9.10 16.05
CA ARG A 240 13.69 7.99 15.70
C ARG A 240 13.32 7.43 14.34
N GLN A 241 14.33 7.02 13.57
CA GLN A 241 14.09 6.29 12.32
C GLN A 241 13.31 4.99 12.60
N ILE A 242 12.35 4.67 11.75
CA ILE A 242 11.46 3.49 11.91
C ILE A 242 12.28 2.19 12.07
N THR A 243 13.32 2.01 11.24
CA THR A 243 14.19 0.83 11.29
C THR A 243 14.97 0.74 12.60
N LYS A 244 15.41 1.89 13.14
CA LYS A 244 16.06 1.98 14.45
C LYS A 244 15.07 1.63 15.56
N GLN A 245 13.87 2.19 15.52
CA GLN A 245 12.83 1.90 16.50
C GLN A 245 12.48 0.40 16.51
N LEU A 246 12.27 -0.18 15.33
CA LEU A 246 12.04 -1.61 15.17
C LEU A 246 13.12 -2.45 15.85
N MET A 247 14.38 -2.24 15.43
CA MET A 247 15.50 -3.09 15.84
C MET A 247 15.88 -2.92 17.32
N CYS A 248 15.75 -1.71 17.86
CA CYS A 248 16.15 -1.42 19.23
C CYS A 248 15.04 -1.68 20.25
N ASP A 249 13.78 -1.44 19.88
CA ASP A 249 12.69 -1.40 20.86
C ASP A 249 11.81 -2.66 20.81
N PHE A 250 11.74 -3.34 19.66
CA PHE A 250 10.84 -4.48 19.47
C PHE A 250 11.55 -5.80 19.16
N ILE A 251 12.83 -5.77 18.78
CA ILE A 251 13.61 -6.99 18.56
C ILE A 251 14.45 -7.27 19.79
N PRO A 252 14.13 -8.30 20.58
CA PRO A 252 14.97 -8.68 21.70
C PRO A 252 16.34 -9.13 21.19
N ASP A 253 17.37 -8.89 22.01
CA ASP A 253 18.74 -9.40 21.79
C ASP A 253 19.37 -8.96 20.45
N ALA A 254 19.06 -7.75 19.96
CA ALA A 254 19.66 -7.16 18.76
C ALA A 254 20.64 -5.99 19.01
N PRO A 255 21.55 -6.04 20.01
CA PRO A 255 22.37 -4.89 20.40
C PRO A 255 23.33 -4.44 19.29
N GLU A 256 23.90 -5.35 18.51
CA GLU A 256 24.79 -5.00 17.40
C GLU A 256 24.05 -4.30 16.26
N SER A 257 22.83 -4.75 15.94
CA SER A 257 21.98 -4.12 14.93
C SER A 257 21.49 -2.75 15.39
N CYS A 258 21.14 -2.63 16.67
CA CYS A 258 20.78 -1.36 17.26
C CYS A 258 21.96 -0.39 17.26
N ALA A 259 23.15 -0.81 17.72
CA ALA A 259 24.36 0.01 17.72
C ALA A 259 24.78 0.45 16.31
N PHE A 260 24.66 -0.44 15.31
CA PHE A 260 24.89 -0.08 13.91
C PHE A 260 23.94 1.04 13.45
N LEU A 261 22.65 0.92 13.76
CA LEU A 261 21.64 1.92 13.39
C LEU A 261 21.73 3.21 14.22
N GLU A 262 22.29 3.14 15.42
CA GLU A 262 22.62 4.33 16.23
C GLU A 262 23.73 5.15 15.63
N ASN A 263 24.73 4.48 15.07
CA ASN A 263 25.90 5.12 14.46
C ASN A 263 25.70 5.48 12.97
N ARG A 264 24.56 5.11 12.37
CA ARG A 264 24.28 5.41 10.96
C ARG A 264 23.95 6.89 10.77
N THR A 265 24.76 7.57 9.96
CA THR A 265 24.57 8.98 9.60
C THR A 265 23.76 9.19 8.33
N GLU A 266 23.61 8.15 7.50
CA GLU A 266 22.85 8.24 6.26
C GLU A 266 21.37 8.52 6.55
N GLU A 267 20.82 9.52 5.86
CA GLU A 267 19.37 9.71 5.85
C GLU A 267 18.69 8.53 5.17
N PRO A 268 17.56 8.04 5.71
CA PRO A 268 16.79 7.02 5.06
C PRO A 268 16.27 7.55 3.71
N PRO A 269 16.17 6.70 2.69
CA PRO A 269 15.62 7.10 1.41
C PRO A 269 14.21 7.65 1.62
N ARG A 270 13.97 8.87 1.12
CA ARG A 270 12.64 9.47 1.16
C ARG A 270 11.78 8.81 0.09
N ASN A 271 10.57 8.42 0.46
CA ASN A 271 9.61 7.90 -0.52
C ASN A 271 9.02 9.11 -1.28
N VAL A 272 9.64 9.48 -2.41
CA VAL A 272 9.36 10.74 -3.12
C VAL A 272 8.13 10.68 -4.04
N ARG A 273 7.19 9.78 -3.80
CA ARG A 273 6.01 9.61 -4.68
C ARG A 273 5.12 10.85 -4.63
N ASN A 274 5.16 11.62 -5.71
CA ASN A 274 4.43 12.86 -5.89
C ASN A 274 3.09 12.61 -6.61
N MET A 275 2.01 13.24 -6.13
CA MET A 275 0.71 13.24 -6.80
C MET A 275 0.78 13.82 -8.23
N ALA A 276 1.73 14.72 -8.47
CA ALA A 276 1.96 15.32 -9.78
C ALA A 276 2.09 14.29 -10.91
N TRP A 277 2.74 13.15 -10.65
CA TRP A 277 2.94 12.12 -11.67
C TRP A 277 1.63 11.55 -12.22
N PHE A 278 0.65 11.28 -11.34
CA PHE A 278 -0.67 10.80 -11.75
C PHE A 278 -1.42 11.88 -12.53
N ALA A 279 -1.34 13.13 -12.07
CA ALA A 279 -1.93 14.26 -12.76
C ALA A 279 -1.37 14.45 -14.17
N TYR A 280 -0.05 14.36 -14.39
CA TYR A 280 0.53 14.45 -15.73
C TYR A 280 0.02 13.34 -16.65
N ASN A 281 -0.12 12.12 -16.14
CA ASN A 281 -0.66 11.01 -16.93
C ASN A 281 -2.13 11.26 -17.29
N ASP A 282 -2.95 11.73 -16.35
CA ASP A 282 -4.36 12.05 -16.59
C ASP A 282 -4.54 13.23 -17.56
N ILE A 283 -3.65 14.24 -17.51
CA ILE A 283 -3.60 15.34 -18.48
C ILE A 283 -3.29 14.79 -19.88
N VAL A 284 -2.26 13.96 -20.03
CA VAL A 284 -1.92 13.33 -21.32
C VAL A 284 -3.07 12.45 -21.84
N HIS A 285 -3.70 11.69 -20.95
CA HIS A 285 -4.86 10.86 -21.28
C HIS A 285 -6.03 11.72 -21.77
N THR A 286 -6.32 12.81 -21.07
CA THR A 286 -7.41 13.74 -21.43
C THR A 286 -7.11 14.48 -22.73
N ALA A 287 -5.86 14.90 -22.95
CA ALA A 287 -5.45 15.54 -24.20
C ALA A 287 -5.65 14.62 -25.42
N ALA A 288 -5.34 13.33 -25.28
CA ALA A 288 -5.61 12.34 -26.31
C ALA A 288 -7.11 12.15 -26.55
N LYS A 289 -7.90 12.05 -25.47
CA LYS A 289 -9.36 11.91 -25.52
C LYS A 289 -10.03 13.11 -26.21
N ARG A 290 -9.52 14.33 -26.00
CA ARG A 290 -10.01 15.58 -26.61
C ARG A 290 -9.39 15.90 -27.98
N HIS A 291 -8.63 14.98 -28.57
CA HIS A 291 -7.92 15.18 -29.84
C HIS A 291 -6.92 16.35 -29.88
N VAL A 292 -6.48 16.82 -28.71
CA VAL A 292 -5.39 17.79 -28.55
C VAL A 292 -4.05 17.16 -28.95
N ILE A 293 -3.91 15.85 -28.68
CA ILE A 293 -2.82 15.01 -29.20
C ILE A 293 -3.31 14.31 -30.48
N PRO A 294 -2.67 14.51 -31.64
CA PRO A 294 -3.04 13.84 -32.89
C PRO A 294 -2.98 12.30 -32.79
N ARG A 295 -3.89 11.60 -33.46
CA ARG A 295 -3.96 10.11 -33.45
C ARG A 295 -2.62 9.41 -33.79
N PRO A 296 -1.81 9.86 -34.76
CA PRO A 296 -0.53 9.21 -35.05
C PRO A 296 0.46 9.18 -33.86
N MET A 297 0.29 10.08 -32.89
CA MET A 297 1.10 10.15 -31.67
C MET A 297 0.54 9.28 -30.53
N GLN A 298 -0.64 8.70 -30.69
CA GLN A 298 -1.31 7.86 -29.69
C GLN A 298 -0.93 6.37 -29.83
N LEU A 299 0.35 6.06 -30.06
CA LEU A 299 0.86 4.69 -29.97
C LEU A 299 1.20 4.38 -28.51
N ALA A 300 0.90 3.18 -28.01
CA ALA A 300 1.10 2.81 -26.60
C ALA A 300 2.48 3.20 -26.04
N ARG A 301 3.55 3.01 -26.83
CA ARG A 301 4.93 3.37 -26.48
C ARG A 301 5.19 4.87 -26.23
N PHE A 302 4.29 5.75 -26.66
CA PHE A 302 4.46 7.20 -26.54
C PHE A 302 3.82 7.81 -25.30
N LYS A 303 2.80 7.18 -24.69
CA LYS A 303 2.11 7.76 -23.53
C LYS A 303 3.06 8.05 -22.35
N PRO A 304 3.95 7.11 -21.94
CA PRO A 304 4.90 7.39 -20.86
C PRO A 304 5.88 8.51 -21.23
N LYS A 305 6.35 8.55 -22.49
CA LYS A 305 7.27 9.59 -22.97
C LYS A 305 6.61 10.97 -22.97
N MET A 306 5.33 11.06 -23.33
CA MET A 306 4.58 12.32 -23.28
C MET A 306 4.35 12.79 -21.85
N THR A 307 4.09 11.86 -20.93
CA THR A 307 3.95 12.15 -19.49
C THR A 307 5.25 12.73 -18.92
N VAL A 308 6.40 12.10 -19.19
CA VAL A 308 7.72 12.61 -18.80
C VAL A 308 7.98 14.00 -19.39
N LYS A 309 7.72 14.21 -20.67
CA LYS A 309 7.92 15.52 -21.33
C LYS A 309 7.06 16.61 -20.72
N LEU A 310 5.81 16.30 -20.39
CA LEU A 310 4.91 17.23 -19.72
C LEU A 310 5.45 17.60 -18.33
N ALA A 311 5.87 16.61 -17.54
CA ALA A 311 6.46 16.82 -16.21
C ALA A 311 7.73 17.69 -16.29
N GLN A 312 8.66 17.35 -17.19
CA GLN A 312 9.90 18.10 -17.39
C GLN A 312 9.65 19.55 -17.80
N TYR A 313 8.65 19.80 -18.65
CA TYR A 313 8.30 21.17 -19.02
C TYR A 313 7.71 21.93 -17.83
N HIS A 314 6.71 21.36 -17.15
CA HIS A 314 6.03 22.02 -16.04
C HIS A 314 6.97 22.28 -14.85
N GLU A 315 7.71 21.26 -14.41
CA GLU A 315 8.58 21.37 -13.23
C GLU A 315 9.93 21.99 -13.56
N GLY A 316 10.50 21.70 -14.73
CA GLY A 316 11.84 22.14 -15.10
C GLY A 316 11.86 23.48 -15.85
N VAL A 317 10.96 23.69 -16.79
CA VAL A 317 10.94 24.90 -17.64
C VAL A 317 10.10 26.00 -17.00
N LEU A 318 8.89 25.68 -16.51
CA LEU A 318 8.02 26.65 -15.86
C LEU A 318 8.34 26.84 -14.36
N ASN A 319 9.14 25.96 -13.78
CA ASN A 319 9.42 25.93 -12.33
C ASN A 319 8.14 25.91 -11.49
N GLN A 320 7.12 25.19 -11.98
CA GLN A 320 5.82 25.03 -11.34
C GLN A 320 5.71 23.67 -10.66
N THR A 321 4.84 23.60 -9.66
CA THR A 321 4.52 22.43 -8.86
C THR A 321 3.09 21.98 -9.09
N PHE A 322 2.70 20.83 -8.54
CA PHE A 322 1.30 20.36 -8.61
C PHE A 322 0.28 21.39 -8.11
N ALA A 323 0.64 22.21 -7.12
CA ALA A 323 -0.24 23.23 -6.56
C ALA A 323 -0.55 24.37 -7.55
N ASP A 324 0.23 24.50 -8.63
CA ASP A 324 0.07 25.55 -9.63
C ASP A 324 -0.90 25.16 -10.77
N PHE A 325 -1.47 23.95 -10.76
CA PHE A 325 -2.54 23.58 -11.68
C PHE A 325 -3.88 24.25 -11.32
N PRO A 326 -4.86 24.32 -12.24
CA PRO A 326 -6.24 24.56 -11.84
C PRO A 326 -6.74 23.33 -11.11
N LEU A 327 -7.04 23.45 -9.82
CA LEU A 327 -7.39 22.31 -8.97
C LEU A 327 -8.86 22.35 -8.53
N LEU A 328 -9.51 21.18 -8.54
CA LEU A 328 -10.74 20.90 -7.81
C LEU A 328 -10.35 20.30 -6.47
N CYS A 329 -10.45 21.11 -5.43
CA CYS A 329 -10.15 20.74 -4.06
C CYS A 329 -11.44 20.42 -3.28
N PRO A 330 -11.36 19.57 -2.25
CA PRO A 330 -12.43 19.44 -1.28
C PRO A 330 -12.69 20.75 -0.54
N ASP A 331 -13.92 20.92 -0.04
CA ASP A 331 -14.25 22.08 0.77
C ASP A 331 -13.62 21.98 2.18
N GLU A 332 -13.51 23.12 2.86
CA GLU A 332 -12.87 23.22 4.17
C GLU A 332 -13.57 22.38 5.25
N THR A 333 -14.89 22.14 5.11
CA THR A 333 -15.63 21.31 6.07
C THR A 333 -15.24 19.84 5.91
N GLU A 334 -15.18 19.34 4.68
CA GLU A 334 -14.75 17.96 4.40
C GLU A 334 -13.26 17.77 4.78
N VAL A 335 -12.40 18.76 4.54
CA VAL A 335 -10.98 18.74 4.96
C VAL A 335 -10.85 18.68 6.49
N GLN A 336 -11.64 19.49 7.21
CA GLN A 336 -11.65 19.51 8.67
C GLN A 336 -12.14 18.17 9.24
N GLN A 337 -13.15 17.55 8.66
CA GLN A 337 -13.62 16.21 9.05
C GLN A 337 -12.51 15.16 8.96
N LEU A 338 -11.71 15.18 7.89
CA LEU A 338 -10.58 14.27 7.75
C LEU A 338 -9.47 14.54 8.79
N LEU A 339 -9.20 15.81 9.10
CA LEU A 339 -8.25 16.19 10.15
C LEU A 339 -8.71 15.67 11.51
N ASP A 340 -9.98 15.88 11.86
CA ASP A 340 -10.54 15.44 13.13
C ASP A 340 -10.52 13.93 13.27
N ALA A 341 -10.85 13.20 12.19
CA ALA A 341 -10.69 11.75 12.15
C ALA A 341 -9.23 11.34 12.36
N SER A 342 -8.27 11.98 11.67
CA SER A 342 -6.83 11.67 11.82
C SER A 342 -6.32 11.88 13.24
N LEU A 343 -6.71 12.98 13.88
CA LEU A 343 -6.38 13.29 15.28
C LEU A 343 -7.02 12.30 16.26
N ALA A 344 -8.29 11.94 16.04
CA ALA A 344 -8.98 10.95 16.86
C ALA A 344 -8.30 9.56 16.76
N PHE A 345 -7.86 9.17 15.57
CA PHE A 345 -7.09 7.94 15.38
C PHE A 345 -5.73 7.97 16.08
N GLU A 346 -5.01 9.11 16.07
CA GLU A 346 -3.76 9.27 16.82
C GLU A 346 -4.00 9.10 18.32
N ARG A 347 -5.02 9.76 18.88
CA ARG A 347 -5.37 9.62 20.30
C ARG A 347 -5.76 8.20 20.69
N LYS A 348 -6.49 7.50 19.82
CA LYS A 348 -6.95 6.12 20.06
C LYS A 348 -5.79 5.12 20.10
N TRP A 349 -4.86 5.21 19.15
CA TRP A 349 -3.83 4.19 18.96
C TRP A 349 -2.47 4.56 19.54
N MET A 350 -2.24 5.85 19.82
CA MET A 350 -1.00 6.39 20.36
C MET A 350 -1.28 7.37 21.51
N PRO A 351 -2.02 6.97 22.57
CA PRO A 351 -2.52 7.89 23.60
C PRO A 351 -1.40 8.67 24.30
N GLU A 352 -0.36 7.99 24.78
CA GLU A 352 0.78 8.60 25.47
C GLU A 352 1.53 9.61 24.58
N TRP A 353 1.74 9.26 23.31
CA TRP A 353 2.38 10.14 22.34
C TRP A 353 1.48 11.34 22.01
N SER A 354 0.20 11.12 21.78
CA SER A 354 -0.77 12.19 21.48
C SER A 354 -0.93 13.19 22.62
N ALA A 355 -0.70 12.76 23.86
CA ALA A 355 -0.72 13.62 25.05
C ALA A 355 0.58 14.41 25.25
N THR A 356 1.65 14.11 24.49
CA THR A 356 2.92 14.83 24.60
C THR A 356 2.77 16.26 24.05
N PRO A 357 3.22 17.31 24.77
CA PRO A 357 3.11 18.70 24.31
C PRO A 357 3.72 18.90 22.92
N GLY A 358 3.00 19.60 22.04
CA GLY A 358 3.45 19.90 20.67
C GLY A 358 3.10 18.83 19.62
N VAL A 359 2.63 17.64 20.01
CA VAL A 359 2.35 16.55 19.06
C VAL A 359 1.12 16.84 18.21
N GLU A 360 0.03 17.34 18.81
CA GLU A 360 -1.18 17.71 18.08
C GLU A 360 -0.89 18.88 17.12
N GLU A 361 -0.16 19.90 17.57
CA GLU A 361 0.25 21.04 16.74
C GLU A 361 1.10 20.58 15.55
N ALA A 362 2.05 19.67 15.77
CA ALA A 362 2.84 19.06 14.72
C ALA A 362 1.98 18.19 13.77
N HIS A 363 0.92 17.55 14.25
CA HIS A 363 -0.05 16.84 13.42
C HIS A 363 -0.80 17.80 12.50
N ARG A 364 -1.40 18.85 13.08
CA ARG A 364 -2.13 19.87 12.33
C ARG A 364 -1.23 20.55 11.29
N ALA A 365 0.00 20.90 11.65
CA ALA A 365 0.96 21.50 10.73
C ALA A 365 1.37 20.55 9.57
N SER A 366 1.55 19.26 9.85
CA SER A 366 1.82 18.25 8.80
C SER A 366 0.61 18.11 7.87
N PHE A 367 -0.58 18.05 8.45
CA PHE A 367 -1.84 17.96 7.70
C PHE A 367 -2.06 19.19 6.82
N ASP A 368 -1.91 20.40 7.36
CA ASP A 368 -2.02 21.67 6.62
C ASP A 368 -1.07 21.71 5.42
N LYS A 369 0.18 21.27 5.63
CA LYS A 369 1.16 21.18 4.55
C LYS A 369 0.69 20.27 3.41
N ILE A 370 0.04 19.15 3.73
CA ILE A 370 -0.47 18.20 2.74
C ILE A 370 -1.72 18.75 2.05
N ALA A 371 -2.68 19.26 2.83
CA ALA A 371 -3.99 19.68 2.36
C ALA A 371 -3.94 21.00 1.59
N HIS A 372 -3.31 22.03 2.16
CA HIS A 372 -3.39 23.40 1.63
C HIS A 372 -2.14 23.81 0.87
N LYS A 373 -0.94 23.43 1.33
CA LYS A 373 0.32 23.83 0.65
C LYS A 373 0.63 22.96 -0.55
N LYS A 374 0.59 21.65 -0.37
CA LYS A 374 0.87 20.69 -1.45
C LYS A 374 -0.36 20.28 -2.25
N ARG A 375 -1.56 20.58 -1.73
CA ARG A 375 -2.84 20.28 -2.38
C ARG A 375 -3.02 18.79 -2.73
N GLU A 376 -2.43 17.86 -1.96
CA GLU A 376 -2.39 16.43 -2.33
C GLU A 376 -3.77 15.75 -2.36
N PHE A 377 -4.80 16.36 -1.77
CA PHE A 377 -6.20 15.89 -1.82
C PHE A 377 -6.97 16.39 -3.04
N CYS A 378 -6.44 17.34 -3.80
CA CYS A 378 -7.11 17.92 -4.95
C CYS A 378 -6.85 17.12 -6.23
N LYS A 379 -7.68 17.32 -7.24
CA LYS A 379 -7.47 16.82 -8.62
C LYS A 379 -7.37 17.98 -9.60
N VAL A 380 -6.74 17.78 -10.74
CA VAL A 380 -6.70 18.81 -11.80
C VAL A 380 -8.09 18.99 -12.40
N ASP A 381 -8.54 20.23 -12.47
CA ASP A 381 -9.72 20.65 -13.23
C ASP A 381 -9.41 20.56 -14.73
N MET A 382 -9.65 19.38 -15.30
CA MET A 382 -9.41 19.11 -16.71
C MET A 382 -10.27 20.01 -17.62
N ASP A 383 -11.47 20.41 -17.20
CA ASP A 383 -12.31 21.27 -18.00
C ASP A 383 -11.77 22.70 -18.08
N ARG A 384 -11.32 23.24 -16.95
CA ARG A 384 -10.66 24.55 -16.90
C ARG A 384 -9.29 24.53 -17.59
N LEU A 385 -8.50 23.46 -17.42
CA LEU A 385 -7.20 23.31 -18.07
C LEU A 385 -7.32 23.28 -19.60
N PHE A 386 -8.27 22.51 -20.14
CA PHE A 386 -8.41 22.32 -21.60
C PHE A 386 -9.35 23.35 -22.27
N ARG A 387 -9.90 24.32 -21.55
CA ARG A 387 -10.77 25.36 -22.12
C ARG A 387 -10.05 26.14 -23.23
N GLY A 388 -10.53 26.02 -24.47
CA GLY A 388 -9.95 26.70 -25.63
C GLY A 388 -8.68 26.05 -26.20
N VAL A 389 -8.19 24.96 -25.60
CA VAL A 389 -6.98 24.25 -26.06
C VAL A 389 -7.32 23.33 -27.23
N LYS A 390 -6.72 23.58 -28.40
CA LYS A 390 -6.97 22.81 -29.63
C LYS A 390 -5.78 21.94 -30.08
N SER A 391 -4.61 22.13 -29.49
CA SER A 391 -3.38 21.44 -29.90
C SER A 391 -2.46 21.20 -28.71
N TRP A 392 -1.58 20.21 -28.83
CA TRP A 392 -0.60 19.89 -27.78
C TRP A 392 0.31 21.07 -27.45
N ARG A 393 0.67 21.88 -28.45
CA ARG A 393 1.39 23.15 -28.24
C ARG A 393 0.55 24.15 -27.44
N GLY A 394 -0.73 24.31 -27.79
CA GLY A 394 -1.64 25.19 -27.08
C GLY A 394 -1.83 24.79 -25.61
N LEU A 395 -1.67 23.51 -25.26
CA LEU A 395 -1.67 23.08 -23.86
C LEU A 395 -0.46 23.65 -23.10
N PHE A 396 0.74 23.63 -23.67
CA PHE A 396 1.92 24.21 -23.03
C PHE A 396 1.79 25.72 -22.83
N GLU A 397 1.25 26.43 -23.83
CA GLU A 397 0.95 27.86 -23.72
C GLU A 397 -0.08 28.14 -22.60
N ARG A 398 -1.06 27.23 -22.44
CA ARG A 398 -2.06 27.30 -21.38
C ARG A 398 -1.49 27.00 -19.98
N LEU A 399 -0.51 26.10 -19.87
CA LEU A 399 0.16 25.80 -18.59
C LEU A 399 1.02 26.95 -18.07
N ASN A 400 1.54 27.79 -18.96
CA ASN A 400 2.29 28.99 -18.58
C ASN A 400 1.44 30.09 -17.91
N GLN A 401 0.12 29.90 -17.81
CA GLN A 401 -0.77 30.85 -17.17
C GLN A 401 -0.84 30.59 -15.66
N THR A 402 -0.98 31.66 -14.88
CA THR A 402 -1.24 31.56 -13.44
C THR A 402 -2.70 31.22 -13.19
N TRP A 403 -2.93 30.24 -12.34
CA TRP A 403 -4.27 29.79 -11.95
C TRP A 403 -4.61 30.36 -10.58
N SER A 404 -5.42 31.41 -10.56
CA SER A 404 -6.03 31.95 -9.34
C SER A 404 -7.27 31.16 -8.94
#